data_AF-S9QXP7-F1
#
_entry.id   AF-S9QXP7-F1
#
_cell.length_a   1.000
_cell.length_b   1.000
_cell.length_c   1.000
_cell.angle_alpha   90.00
_cell.angle_beta   90.00
_cell.angle_gamma   90.00
#
_symmetry.space_group_name_H-M   'P 1'
#
loop_
_entity.id
_entity.type
_entity.pdbx_description
1 polymer ?
#
loop_
_entity_poly.entity_id
_entity_poly.type
_entity_poly.pdbx_seq_one_letter_code
_entity_poly.pdbx_strand_id
1 'polypeptide(L)'
;MGTDHTDASEGGRGWVIVCVLSRAAPERSFRIHSLREVVVPEGARSRTRMMTEMKKSRSLSQVVMAVGAVAFGWMVTGCSGPECVDRFDCQNSKGAPPAGKQYVCEADTCVVKDVASPNPGNGSDAGTDAGTEPEPDAGTDAGTEPEPDAGTEPTACADLPHDARLGTLQLQPGFTVVESAPLPASIGAITSVAGASGSYTVYGVNSDKSVYALGTWPNVAASTTPLFPVVEPNGPQDAFVSNYLASDGVRLVAGYTRADLSGKVAVHDTVTNASTYLSAKGNFSAVGLDGAFLLNGLALEGVSETGSAVYALKTQSTPFSVSRLATFPVAQSASGFNALTTNKIVVLGYYGGNNVLHAVSPETYAPALAAGTSLDLADTNTPRIYAGSDLFYAAGFGAGVALHRGSYSESYEQLTHDVSRIALSPAGSDGKGVTAGDLKAVLTQSNNTCTSVVAMAPLAEDLLVGVEDKNGRRLVRLHAETP
;
A
#
# COMPACT_ATOMS: atom_id res chain seq x y z
N MET A 1 -34.48 27.74 -63.73
CA MET A 1 -33.84 27.07 -62.58
C MET A 1 -32.97 25.95 -63.13
N GLY A 2 -31.65 26.06 -62.96
CA GLY A 2 -30.70 24.95 -63.10
C GLY A 2 -30.05 24.73 -64.48
N THR A 3 -28.99 25.49 -64.76
CA THR A 3 -27.83 25.20 -65.64
C THR A 3 -26.64 25.98 -65.04
N ASP A 4 -25.35 25.67 -65.14
CA ASP A 4 -24.52 24.79 -65.98
C ASP A 4 -23.06 24.81 -65.41
N HIS A 5 -22.20 23.88 -65.85
CA HIS A 5 -20.74 24.03 -66.12
C HIS A 5 -19.74 24.40 -64.98
N THR A 6 -18.42 24.08 -64.96
CA THR A 6 -17.43 23.44 -65.87
C THR A 6 -16.13 23.12 -65.10
N ASP A 7 -15.32 22.22 -65.66
CA ASP A 7 -13.89 21.95 -65.42
C ASP A 7 -12.94 23.17 -65.48
N ALA A 8 -11.76 23.06 -64.85
CA ALA A 8 -10.44 22.98 -65.54
C ALA A 8 -9.24 23.42 -64.67
N SER A 9 -8.09 22.84 -65.05
CA SER A 9 -6.75 22.77 -64.45
C SER A 9 -5.86 24.01 -64.52
N GLU A 10 -4.82 24.06 -63.67
CA GLU A 10 -3.40 24.48 -63.86
C GLU A 10 -2.76 24.53 -62.45
N GLY A 11 -1.55 24.08 -62.09
CA GLY A 11 -0.29 23.83 -62.76
C GLY A 11 0.81 24.59 -62.02
N GLY A 12 1.78 23.93 -61.34
CA GLY A 12 3.07 24.58 -61.02
C GLY A 12 3.85 24.19 -59.74
N ARG A 13 4.85 23.29 -59.91
CA ARG A 13 6.27 23.31 -59.42
C ARG A 13 6.55 23.58 -57.93
N GLY A 14 7.10 22.64 -57.14
CA GLY A 14 8.53 22.24 -57.05
C GLY A 14 9.24 23.04 -55.92
N TRP A 15 9.90 22.48 -54.90
CA TRP A 15 11.04 21.54 -54.90
C TRP A 15 11.17 20.76 -53.58
N VAL A 16 11.61 19.51 -53.70
CA VAL A 16 12.19 18.66 -52.66
C VAL A 16 13.71 18.69 -52.85
N ILE A 17 14.48 18.81 -51.77
CA ILE A 17 15.91 18.41 -51.76
C ILE A 17 16.13 17.50 -50.54
N VAL A 18 16.34 16.23 -50.85
CA VAL A 18 17.07 15.25 -50.05
C VAL A 18 18.47 15.17 -50.68
N CYS A 19 19.54 15.19 -49.88
CA CYS A 19 20.75 14.43 -50.20
C CYS A 19 21.61 14.16 -48.97
N VAL A 20 22.11 12.93 -48.98
CA VAL A 20 22.96 12.20 -48.03
C VAL A 20 24.44 12.32 -48.47
N LEU A 21 25.38 12.18 -47.52
CA LEU A 21 26.72 11.52 -47.60
C LEU A 21 27.72 12.27 -46.68
N SER A 22 28.16 11.69 -45.56
CA SER A 22 29.27 10.73 -45.36
C SER A 22 30.69 11.32 -45.31
N ARG A 23 31.38 10.96 -44.21
CA ARG A 23 32.84 10.88 -43.94
C ARG A 23 33.66 12.19 -43.86
N ALA A 24 34.23 12.45 -42.69
CA ALA A 24 35.65 12.19 -42.36
C ALA A 24 36.08 13.00 -41.10
N ALA A 25 36.69 12.31 -40.13
CA ALA A 25 37.62 12.88 -39.14
C ALA A 25 38.98 13.22 -39.86
N PRO A 26 40.00 13.89 -39.27
CA PRO A 26 40.30 13.93 -37.84
C PRO A 26 41.00 15.21 -37.29
N GLU A 27 41.39 15.11 -36.01
CA GLU A 27 42.50 15.79 -35.33
C GLU A 27 42.47 17.31 -35.11
N ARG A 28 42.49 17.72 -33.83
CA ARG A 28 43.63 18.50 -33.32
C ARG A 28 43.78 18.43 -31.80
N SER A 29 44.98 18.04 -31.43
CA SER A 29 45.60 18.06 -30.11
C SER A 29 45.75 19.50 -29.57
N PHE A 30 45.57 19.69 -28.27
CA PHE A 30 46.29 20.72 -27.51
C PHE A 30 46.66 20.16 -26.12
N ARG A 31 47.95 19.85 -25.96
CA ARG A 31 48.68 19.87 -24.68
C ARG A 31 49.24 21.28 -24.50
N ILE A 32 49.41 21.72 -23.25
CA ILE A 32 50.70 22.15 -22.65
C ILE A 32 50.50 22.94 -21.33
N HIS A 33 51.19 22.43 -20.28
CA HIS A 33 51.84 23.07 -19.10
C HIS A 33 51.08 24.01 -18.14
N SER A 34 51.48 24.22 -16.87
CA SER A 34 52.38 23.60 -15.88
C SER A 34 52.56 24.64 -14.75
N LEU A 35 52.56 24.20 -13.49
CA LEU A 35 53.23 24.76 -12.30
C LEU A 35 53.05 26.25 -11.89
N ARG A 36 52.59 26.49 -10.66
CA ARG A 36 53.48 26.84 -9.52
C ARG A 36 52.75 27.05 -8.18
N GLU A 37 53.45 26.63 -7.12
CA GLU A 37 53.25 26.92 -5.70
C GLU A 37 53.40 28.40 -5.34
N VAL A 38 52.74 28.83 -4.26
CA VAL A 38 53.22 29.94 -3.39
C VAL A 38 53.00 29.57 -1.91
N VAL A 39 54.04 29.85 -1.14
CA VAL A 39 54.27 29.62 0.30
C VAL A 39 53.65 30.72 1.18
N VAL A 40 53.39 30.35 2.44
CA VAL A 40 52.87 31.05 3.65
C VAL A 40 53.57 32.40 4.00
N PRO A 41 53.04 33.21 4.95
CA PRO A 41 53.46 33.06 6.37
C PRO A 41 52.39 33.28 7.47
N GLU A 42 52.77 32.82 8.67
CA GLU A 42 52.07 32.77 9.96
C GLU A 42 51.85 34.12 10.69
N GLY A 43 50.83 34.14 11.57
CA GLY A 43 51.07 34.38 13.00
C GLY A 43 50.46 35.63 13.66
N ALA A 44 49.55 35.44 14.63
CA ALA A 44 49.62 36.06 15.96
C ALA A 44 48.54 35.54 16.93
N ARG A 45 48.98 35.37 18.18
CA ARG A 45 48.34 34.82 19.39
C ARG A 45 47.18 35.66 19.95
N SER A 46 46.29 35.03 20.72
CA SER A 46 46.05 35.47 22.11
C SER A 46 45.48 34.37 23.00
N ARG A 47 46.10 34.21 24.19
CA ARG A 47 45.66 33.41 25.33
C ARG A 47 44.97 34.34 26.31
N THR A 48 43.86 33.90 26.91
CA THR A 48 43.52 34.34 28.28
C THR A 48 42.94 33.16 29.06
N ARG A 49 43.63 32.81 30.14
CA ARG A 49 43.23 31.86 31.18
C ARG A 49 43.11 32.67 32.46
N MET A 50 41.98 32.61 33.16
CA MET A 50 41.94 32.79 34.61
C MET A 50 40.71 32.07 35.16
N MET A 51 40.98 31.04 35.98
CA MET A 51 40.09 30.61 37.05
C MET A 51 39.99 31.76 38.07
N THR A 52 38.90 31.85 38.85
CA THR A 52 38.85 31.37 40.24
C THR A 52 37.44 31.56 40.81
N GLU A 53 37.01 30.53 41.53
CA GLU A 53 36.26 30.59 42.79
C GLU A 53 34.74 30.47 42.89
N MET A 54 34.43 29.69 43.93
CA MET A 54 33.20 29.05 44.34
C MET A 54 32.28 30.02 45.08
N LYS A 55 30.96 29.81 44.96
CA LYS A 55 30.06 30.01 46.10
C LYS A 55 29.00 28.92 46.17
N LYS A 56 28.73 28.58 47.42
CA LYS A 56 28.17 27.35 47.97
C LYS A 56 26.81 27.71 48.58
N SER A 57 25.75 27.00 48.21
CA SER A 57 24.51 26.83 49.01
C SER A 57 23.78 25.63 48.42
N ARG A 58 23.72 24.45 49.06
CA ARG A 58 22.79 24.06 50.16
C ARG A 58 21.40 24.67 49.96
N SER A 59 20.27 24.01 50.10
CA SER A 59 19.78 22.63 50.33
C SER A 59 18.27 22.83 50.62
N LEU A 60 17.46 21.76 50.62
CA LEU A 60 16.03 21.73 50.97
C LEU A 60 15.09 22.37 49.92
N SER A 61 13.93 21.82 49.54
CA SER A 61 13.08 20.85 50.22
C SER A 61 12.13 20.17 49.22
N GLN A 62 11.83 18.89 49.50
CA GLN A 62 10.58 18.24 49.12
C GLN A 62 9.40 18.89 49.86
N VAL A 63 8.27 19.15 49.18
CA VAL A 63 6.85 19.12 49.65
C VAL A 63 5.99 19.24 48.36
N VAL A 64 5.46 18.13 47.81
CA VAL A 64 4.04 17.73 47.84
C VAL A 64 3.03 18.83 47.49
N MET A 65 2.34 18.70 46.36
CA MET A 65 0.86 18.83 46.30
C MET A 65 0.32 18.09 45.07
N ALA A 66 -0.56 17.13 45.35
CA ALA A 66 -1.48 16.51 44.42
C ALA A 66 -2.61 17.48 44.05
N VAL A 67 -3.52 16.99 43.18
CA VAL A 67 -4.87 17.48 42.83
C VAL A 67 -4.96 18.15 41.46
N GLY A 68 -5.59 17.42 40.54
CA GLY A 68 -6.00 17.89 39.21
C GLY A 68 -6.84 16.88 38.44
N ALA A 69 -7.69 16.10 39.12
CA ALA A 69 -8.71 15.26 38.51
C ALA A 69 -10.08 15.75 38.95
N VAL A 70 -10.75 16.59 38.15
CA VAL A 70 -12.20 16.82 38.21
C VAL A 70 -12.72 17.26 36.83
N ALA A 71 -13.71 16.48 36.37
CA ALA A 71 -14.82 16.84 35.47
C ALA A 71 -14.56 17.07 33.96
N PHE A 72 -14.60 15.98 33.21
CA PHE A 72 -15.37 15.97 31.95
C PHE A 72 -16.48 14.93 32.09
N GLY A 73 -17.62 15.39 32.62
CA GLY A 73 -18.85 14.64 32.67
C GLY A 73 -19.96 15.50 32.08
N TRP A 74 -20.71 14.87 31.16
CA TRP A 74 -22.03 15.25 30.65
C TRP A 74 -22.07 16.20 29.45
N MET A 75 -22.13 15.61 28.24
CA MET A 75 -23.38 15.49 27.46
C MET A 75 -23.14 14.55 26.26
N VAL A 76 -23.36 13.25 26.45
CA VAL A 76 -23.60 12.31 25.34
C VAL A 76 -25.10 12.05 25.31
N THR A 77 -25.81 12.87 24.53
CA THR A 77 -27.14 12.50 24.03
C THR A 77 -26.93 11.50 22.89
N GLY A 78 -27.55 10.32 23.03
CA GLY A 78 -27.24 9.12 22.26
C GLY A 78 -27.31 9.27 20.74
N CYS A 79 -26.24 8.85 20.09
CA CYS A 79 -26.33 8.19 18.81
C CYS A 79 -26.63 6.72 19.09
N SER A 80 -27.91 6.34 19.07
CA SER A 80 -28.29 4.94 18.90
C SER A 80 -27.99 4.56 17.45
N GLY A 81 -26.69 4.42 17.13
CA GLY A 81 -26.25 3.76 15.92
C GLY A 81 -26.56 2.27 16.00
N PRO A 82 -26.61 1.57 14.86
CA PRO A 82 -26.79 0.12 14.85
C PRO A 82 -25.72 -0.57 15.71
N GLU A 83 -26.11 -1.57 16.54
CA GLU A 83 -25.20 -2.33 17.43
C GLU A 83 -24.16 -3.11 16.61
N CYS A 84 -24.48 -3.42 15.35
CA CYS A 84 -23.63 -4.13 14.41
C CYS A 84 -24.04 -3.86 12.97
N VAL A 85 -23.11 -4.08 12.03
CA VAL A 85 -23.35 -4.17 10.59
C VAL A 85 -23.14 -5.61 10.12
N ASP A 86 -22.24 -6.37 10.76
CA ASP A 86 -22.02 -7.77 10.49
C ASP A 86 -21.66 -8.59 11.76
N ARG A 87 -21.38 -9.89 11.57
CA ARG A 87 -21.03 -10.79 12.67
C ARG A 87 -19.74 -10.41 13.41
N PHE A 88 -18.82 -9.73 12.73
CA PHE A 88 -17.51 -9.38 13.28
C PHE A 88 -17.63 -8.18 14.23
N ASP A 89 -18.50 -7.22 13.93
CA ASP A 89 -18.85 -6.15 14.88
C ASP A 89 -19.37 -6.72 16.21
N CYS A 90 -20.16 -7.79 16.13
CA CYS A 90 -20.65 -8.49 17.31
C CYS A 90 -19.54 -9.22 18.07
N GLN A 91 -18.61 -9.86 17.36
CA GLN A 91 -17.50 -10.56 17.99
C GLN A 91 -16.50 -9.58 18.63
N ASN A 92 -16.28 -8.41 18.02
CA ASN A 92 -15.43 -7.36 18.57
C ASN A 92 -16.02 -6.70 19.82
N SER A 93 -17.35 -6.56 19.88
CA SER A 93 -18.04 -5.93 21.02
C SER A 93 -18.37 -6.91 22.16
N LYS A 94 -18.70 -8.17 21.86
CA LYS A 94 -19.13 -9.19 22.84
C LYS A 94 -18.09 -10.28 23.11
N GLY A 95 -16.98 -10.31 22.37
CA GLY A 95 -15.94 -11.34 22.48
C GLY A 95 -16.26 -12.60 21.68
N ALA A 96 -15.60 -13.71 22.01
CA ALA A 96 -15.85 -15.00 21.35
C ALA A 96 -17.27 -15.53 21.65
N PRO A 97 -18.00 -16.06 20.66
CA PRO A 97 -19.31 -16.66 20.90
C PRO A 97 -19.18 -17.95 21.74
N PRO A 98 -20.24 -18.36 22.46
CA PRO A 98 -20.29 -19.66 23.12
C PRO A 98 -20.04 -20.82 22.14
N ALA A 99 -19.47 -21.92 22.63
CA ALA A 99 -19.19 -23.11 21.82
C ALA A 99 -20.44 -23.58 21.04
N GLY A 100 -20.26 -23.92 19.76
CA GLY A 100 -21.35 -24.33 18.86
C GLY A 100 -22.28 -23.20 18.42
N LYS A 101 -22.01 -21.95 18.80
CA LYS A 101 -22.78 -20.77 18.40
C LYS A 101 -21.93 -19.79 17.58
N GLN A 102 -22.60 -18.91 16.84
CA GLN A 102 -22.02 -17.77 16.13
C GLN A 102 -22.83 -16.51 16.41
N TYR A 103 -22.16 -15.35 16.42
CA TYR A 103 -22.88 -14.08 16.37
C TYR A 103 -23.38 -13.82 14.95
N VAL A 104 -24.59 -13.28 14.84
CA VAL A 104 -25.17 -12.79 13.59
C VAL A 104 -25.73 -11.40 13.87
N CYS A 105 -25.46 -10.46 12.96
CA CYS A 105 -26.10 -9.17 13.03
C CYS A 105 -27.49 -9.25 12.41
N GLU A 106 -28.54 -9.17 13.23
CA GLU A 106 -29.93 -9.16 12.77
C GLU A 106 -30.63 -7.89 13.22
N ALA A 107 -31.16 -7.14 12.26
CA ALA A 107 -31.80 -5.84 12.51
C ALA A 107 -30.94 -4.96 13.42
N ASP A 108 -29.68 -4.79 13.05
CA ASP A 108 -28.72 -3.93 13.76
C ASP A 108 -28.49 -4.33 15.23
N THR A 109 -28.75 -5.60 15.57
CA THR A 109 -28.62 -6.15 16.93
C THR A 109 -27.80 -7.46 16.89
N CYS A 110 -26.89 -7.62 17.85
CA CYS A 110 -26.05 -8.81 17.92
C CYS A 110 -26.76 -9.98 18.58
N VAL A 111 -27.24 -10.93 17.77
CA VAL A 111 -27.91 -12.15 18.22
C VAL A 111 -27.00 -13.37 18.12
N VAL A 112 -27.19 -14.34 19.02
CA VAL A 112 -26.44 -15.60 19.03
C VAL A 112 -27.27 -16.67 18.34
N LYS A 113 -26.70 -17.33 17.32
CA LYS A 113 -27.34 -18.43 16.60
C LYS A 113 -26.49 -19.69 16.67
N ASP A 114 -27.13 -20.84 16.58
CA ASP A 114 -26.42 -22.11 16.39
C ASP A 114 -25.62 -22.09 15.08
N VAL A 115 -24.39 -22.60 15.13
CA VAL A 115 -23.63 -22.91 13.92
C VAL A 115 -24.34 -24.10 13.29
N ALA A 116 -25.00 -23.88 12.16
CA ALA A 116 -25.63 -24.96 11.43
C ALA A 116 -24.57 -26.02 11.11
N SER A 117 -24.73 -27.21 11.67
CA SER A 117 -23.90 -28.35 11.32
C SER A 117 -24.02 -28.57 9.81
N PRO A 118 -22.91 -28.70 9.06
CA PRO A 118 -22.97 -28.93 7.62
C PRO A 118 -23.59 -30.29 7.36
N ASN A 119 -24.91 -30.32 7.14
CA ASN A 119 -25.61 -31.55 6.80
C ASN A 119 -25.45 -31.81 5.29
N PRO A 120 -24.85 -32.93 4.86
CA PRO A 120 -24.76 -33.28 3.45
C PRO A 120 -26.07 -33.96 3.02
N GLY A 121 -26.94 -33.28 2.28
CA GLY A 121 -28.08 -33.94 1.63
C GLY A 121 -29.23 -33.05 1.19
N ASN A 122 -29.46 -33.01 -0.12
CA ASN A 122 -30.57 -32.35 -0.83
C ASN A 122 -31.95 -32.96 -0.53
N GLY A 123 -33.00 -32.16 -0.76
CA GLY A 123 -34.18 -32.59 -1.53
C GLY A 123 -35.48 -32.82 -0.76
N SER A 124 -36.50 -32.02 -1.08
CA SER A 124 -37.90 -32.13 -0.65
C SER A 124 -38.58 -33.46 -1.02
N ASP A 125 -39.46 -33.98 -0.15
CA ASP A 125 -40.79 -34.51 -0.50
C ASP A 125 -41.68 -34.62 0.77
N ALA A 126 -42.98 -34.43 0.55
CA ALA A 126 -44.12 -34.44 1.45
C ALA A 126 -44.60 -35.85 1.83
N GLY A 127 -45.40 -35.96 2.91
CA GLY A 127 -46.18 -37.17 3.18
C GLY A 127 -46.63 -37.32 4.64
N THR A 128 -47.86 -37.80 4.82
CA THR A 128 -48.73 -37.64 5.99
C THR A 128 -48.90 -38.93 6.82
N ASP A 129 -48.94 -38.77 8.15
CA ASP A 129 -49.76 -39.44 9.20
C ASP A 129 -49.68 -40.96 9.56
N ALA A 130 -50.01 -41.19 10.84
CA ALA A 130 -50.55 -42.36 11.53
C ALA A 130 -49.61 -43.41 12.19
N GLY A 131 -49.74 -43.55 13.51
CA GLY A 131 -49.37 -44.78 14.23
C GLY A 131 -49.03 -44.64 15.71
N THR A 132 -50.03 -44.74 16.58
CA THR A 132 -49.97 -44.86 18.06
C THR A 132 -49.38 -46.21 18.50
N GLU A 133 -48.55 -46.26 19.55
CA GLU A 133 -48.80 -46.96 20.85
C GLU A 133 -47.57 -46.91 21.80
N PRO A 134 -47.79 -47.02 23.14
CA PRO A 134 -46.79 -46.74 24.18
C PRO A 134 -46.23 -47.99 24.91
N GLU A 135 -45.21 -47.73 25.74
CA GLU A 135 -44.62 -48.54 26.83
C GLU A 135 -43.44 -49.49 26.50
N PRO A 136 -42.60 -49.90 27.49
CA PRO A 136 -42.27 -49.30 28.80
C PRO A 136 -40.75 -49.17 29.08
N ASP A 137 -40.44 -48.36 30.10
CA ASP A 137 -39.14 -48.24 30.78
C ASP A 137 -38.56 -49.58 31.23
N ALA A 138 -37.28 -49.80 30.90
CA ALA A 138 -36.39 -50.69 31.64
C ALA A 138 -34.99 -50.05 31.64
N GLY A 139 -34.63 -49.49 32.79
CA GLY A 139 -33.42 -48.70 32.97
C GLY A 139 -32.13 -49.48 32.79
N THR A 140 -31.06 -48.74 32.50
CA THR A 140 -29.69 -49.04 32.94
C THR A 140 -28.94 -47.71 32.96
N ASP A 141 -28.68 -47.21 34.17
CA ASP A 141 -27.70 -46.18 34.46
C ASP A 141 -26.30 -46.79 34.24
N ALA A 142 -25.74 -46.54 33.06
CA ALA A 142 -24.37 -46.89 32.72
C ALA A 142 -23.59 -45.58 32.54
N GLY A 143 -22.68 -45.35 33.49
CA GLY A 143 -21.66 -44.31 33.57
C GLY A 143 -21.54 -43.36 32.39
N THR A 144 -21.73 -42.08 32.69
CA THR A 144 -21.23 -40.96 31.89
C THR A 144 -19.70 -41.10 31.76
N GLU A 145 -19.24 -41.75 30.70
CA GLU A 145 -17.88 -41.52 30.24
C GLU A 145 -17.80 -40.05 29.77
N PRO A 146 -16.83 -39.27 30.24
CA PRO A 146 -16.60 -37.96 29.66
C PRO A 146 -16.27 -38.18 28.18
N GLU A 147 -17.11 -37.67 27.29
CA GLU A 147 -16.75 -37.57 25.87
C GLU A 147 -15.37 -36.91 25.80
N PRO A 148 -14.39 -37.52 25.12
CA PRO A 148 -13.12 -36.87 24.91
C PRO A 148 -13.42 -35.63 24.08
N ASP A 149 -13.23 -34.48 24.70
CA ASP A 149 -13.35 -33.16 24.08
C ASP A 149 -12.51 -33.18 22.81
N ALA A 150 -13.16 -33.37 21.66
CA ALA A 150 -12.53 -33.46 20.35
C ALA A 150 -12.15 -32.06 19.84
N GLY A 151 -11.71 -31.20 20.77
CA GLY A 151 -10.89 -30.05 20.45
C GLY A 151 -9.62 -30.56 19.80
N THR A 152 -9.63 -30.64 18.47
CA THR A 152 -8.41 -30.86 17.70
C THR A 152 -7.51 -29.68 18.05
N GLU A 153 -6.49 -29.94 18.88
CA GLU A 153 -5.44 -28.96 19.19
C GLU A 153 -5.01 -28.29 17.89
N PRO A 154 -4.95 -26.95 17.82
CA PRO A 154 -4.60 -26.26 16.59
C PRO A 154 -3.26 -26.78 16.09
N THR A 155 -3.26 -27.39 14.90
CA THR A 155 -2.05 -27.95 14.29
C THR A 155 -0.97 -26.88 14.25
N ALA A 156 0.18 -27.16 14.85
CA ALA A 156 1.29 -26.21 14.88
C ALA A 156 1.73 -25.87 13.45
N CYS A 157 2.18 -24.63 13.21
CA CYS A 157 2.67 -24.19 11.91
C CYS A 157 3.82 -25.06 11.36
N ALA A 158 4.59 -25.70 12.25
CA ALA A 158 5.64 -26.64 11.87
C ALA A 158 5.10 -27.85 11.09
N ASP A 159 3.87 -28.28 11.37
CA ASP A 159 3.30 -29.55 10.92
C ASP A 159 2.33 -29.40 9.74
N LEU A 160 1.91 -28.17 9.42
CA LEU A 160 1.05 -27.91 8.26
C LEU A 160 1.81 -28.16 6.94
N PRO A 161 1.13 -28.68 5.89
CA PRO A 161 1.69 -28.70 4.54
C PRO A 161 2.10 -27.30 4.09
N HIS A 162 3.30 -27.18 3.49
CA HIS A 162 3.83 -25.92 2.96
C HIS A 162 4.20 -26.08 1.49
N ASP A 163 3.70 -25.19 0.65
CA ASP A 163 4.23 -24.97 -0.68
C ASP A 163 5.57 -24.21 -0.60
N ALA A 164 6.55 -24.59 -1.41
CA ALA A 164 7.88 -23.99 -1.39
C ALA A 164 7.88 -22.49 -1.77
N ARG A 165 6.87 -22.02 -2.51
CA ARG A 165 6.72 -20.64 -2.96
C ARG A 165 5.68 -19.90 -2.13
N LEU A 166 4.54 -20.50 -1.83
CA LEU A 166 3.41 -19.83 -1.16
C LEU A 166 3.26 -20.16 0.34
N GLY A 167 4.02 -21.12 0.86
CA GLY A 167 3.88 -21.52 2.26
C GLY A 167 2.54 -22.20 2.49
N THR A 168 1.80 -21.75 3.48
CA THR A 168 0.43 -22.22 3.76
C THR A 168 -0.65 -21.46 2.98
N LEU A 169 -0.29 -20.45 2.19
CA LEU A 169 -1.23 -19.73 1.33
C LEU A 169 -1.64 -20.59 0.13
N GLN A 170 -2.92 -20.58 -0.18
CA GLN A 170 -3.53 -21.36 -1.25
C GLN A 170 -3.92 -20.45 -2.42
N LEU A 171 -3.30 -20.69 -3.58
CA LEU A 171 -3.67 -20.02 -4.82
C LEU A 171 -5.08 -20.41 -5.26
N GLN A 172 -5.87 -19.42 -5.64
CA GLN A 172 -7.25 -19.62 -6.10
C GLN A 172 -7.34 -19.77 -7.62
N PRO A 173 -8.41 -20.39 -8.15
CA PRO A 173 -8.63 -20.52 -9.60
C PRO A 173 -8.62 -19.17 -10.33
N GLY A 174 -8.10 -19.16 -11.57
CA GLY A 174 -7.93 -17.94 -12.37
C GLY A 174 -6.62 -17.20 -12.12
N PHE A 175 -5.73 -17.77 -11.30
CA PHE A 175 -4.41 -17.22 -11.02
C PHE A 175 -3.35 -18.30 -11.12
N THR A 176 -2.13 -17.90 -11.50
CA THR A 176 -0.99 -18.81 -11.61
C THR A 176 0.22 -18.24 -10.89
N VAL A 177 1.01 -19.13 -10.26
CA VAL A 177 2.34 -18.77 -9.77
C VAL A 177 3.32 -18.96 -10.92
N VAL A 178 3.88 -17.85 -11.41
CA VAL A 178 4.83 -17.86 -12.53
C VAL A 178 6.19 -18.33 -12.02
N GLU A 179 6.76 -17.59 -11.08
CA GLU A 179 8.11 -17.81 -10.56
C GLU A 179 8.25 -17.23 -9.14
N SER A 180 9.33 -17.58 -8.45
CA SER A 180 9.64 -17.08 -7.11
C SER A 180 11.13 -16.86 -6.94
N ALA A 181 11.49 -15.89 -6.09
CA ALA A 181 12.88 -15.54 -5.79
C ALA A 181 13.05 -15.27 -4.29
N PRO A 182 14.23 -15.52 -3.70
CA PRO A 182 14.49 -15.12 -2.31
C PRO A 182 14.30 -13.62 -2.09
N LEU A 183 13.80 -13.23 -0.92
CA LEU A 183 13.69 -11.84 -0.49
C LEU A 183 14.58 -11.64 0.74
N PRO A 184 15.59 -10.75 0.71
CA PRO A 184 16.42 -10.52 1.87
C PRO A 184 15.58 -10.04 3.06
N ALA A 185 15.86 -10.59 4.25
CA ALA A 185 15.02 -10.39 5.42
C ALA A 185 14.90 -8.94 5.89
N SER A 186 15.85 -8.10 5.50
CA SER A 186 15.90 -6.68 5.82
C SER A 186 15.04 -5.79 4.93
N ILE A 187 14.44 -6.31 3.85
CA ILE A 187 13.68 -5.49 2.89
C ILE A 187 12.22 -5.34 3.34
N GLY A 188 11.76 -4.12 3.62
CA GLY A 188 10.40 -3.84 4.09
C GLY A 188 9.41 -3.49 2.98
N ALA A 189 9.84 -2.70 1.99
CA ALA A 189 9.04 -2.29 0.85
C ALA A 189 9.80 -2.55 -0.46
N ILE A 190 9.07 -2.78 -1.54
CA ILE A 190 9.65 -3.06 -2.87
C ILE A 190 8.93 -2.28 -3.95
N THR A 191 9.60 -2.13 -5.10
CA THR A 191 8.98 -1.72 -6.36
C THR A 191 9.71 -2.35 -7.53
N SER A 192 9.12 -2.31 -8.71
CA SER A 192 9.76 -2.76 -9.93
C SER A 192 9.80 -1.65 -10.98
N VAL A 193 10.86 -1.63 -11.78
CA VAL A 193 11.03 -0.68 -12.89
C VAL A 193 11.30 -1.47 -14.15
N ALA A 194 10.48 -1.24 -15.17
CA ALA A 194 10.65 -1.86 -16.48
C ALA A 194 11.99 -1.41 -17.10
N GLY A 195 12.77 -2.38 -17.55
CA GLY A 195 14.00 -2.20 -18.31
C GLY A 195 13.82 -2.55 -19.78
N ALA A 196 14.94 -2.67 -20.50
CA ALA A 196 14.93 -3.07 -21.90
C ALA A 196 14.42 -4.52 -22.06
N SER A 197 13.78 -4.79 -23.20
CA SER A 197 13.37 -6.14 -23.62
C SER A 197 12.49 -6.90 -22.61
N GLY A 198 11.63 -6.19 -21.87
CA GLY A 198 10.71 -6.81 -20.90
C GLY A 198 11.36 -7.31 -19.62
N SER A 199 12.60 -6.90 -19.34
CA SER A 199 13.24 -7.10 -18.04
C SER A 199 12.68 -6.13 -17.00
N TYR A 200 12.79 -6.48 -15.72
CA TYR A 200 12.39 -5.61 -14.62
C TYR A 200 13.49 -5.56 -13.57
N THR A 201 13.91 -4.35 -13.19
CA THR A 201 14.79 -4.17 -12.04
C THR A 201 13.94 -4.04 -10.79
N VAL A 202 14.21 -4.85 -9.78
CA VAL A 202 13.54 -4.77 -8.48
C VAL A 202 14.35 -3.89 -7.56
N TYR A 203 13.69 -3.00 -6.84
CA TYR A 203 14.29 -2.17 -5.80
C TYR A 203 13.61 -2.44 -4.48
N GLY A 204 14.33 -2.24 -3.38
CA GLY A 204 13.79 -2.44 -2.04
C GLY A 204 14.33 -1.46 -1.01
N VAL A 205 13.48 -1.13 -0.04
CA VAL A 205 13.83 -0.33 1.13
C VAL A 205 14.33 -1.29 2.21
N ASN A 206 15.56 -1.08 2.65
CA ASN A 206 16.21 -1.90 3.66
C ASN A 206 16.00 -1.30 5.06
N SER A 207 16.05 -2.16 6.08
CA SER A 207 16.04 -1.82 7.50
C SER A 207 17.08 -0.78 7.95
N ASP A 208 18.16 -0.61 7.18
CA ASP A 208 19.16 0.47 7.38
C ASP A 208 18.69 1.85 6.88
N LYS A 209 17.41 1.96 6.48
CA LYS A 209 16.75 3.16 5.98
C LYS A 209 17.30 3.65 4.62
N SER A 210 17.85 2.75 3.81
CA SER A 210 18.31 3.04 2.44
C SER A 210 17.61 2.19 1.39
N VAL A 211 17.58 2.70 0.16
CA VAL A 211 17.06 1.96 -1.00
C VAL A 211 18.19 1.26 -1.72
N TYR A 212 17.96 0.00 -2.10
CA TYR A 212 18.90 -0.84 -2.83
C TYR A 212 18.29 -1.33 -4.14
N ALA A 213 19.12 -1.46 -5.17
CA ALA A 213 18.80 -2.35 -6.28
C ALA A 213 18.91 -3.80 -5.79
N LEU A 214 17.88 -4.60 -6.06
CA LEU A 214 17.83 -6.02 -5.71
C LEU A 214 18.08 -6.93 -6.92
N GLY A 215 18.49 -6.36 -8.06
CA GLY A 215 18.77 -7.11 -9.28
C GLY A 215 17.62 -7.13 -10.29
N THR A 216 17.77 -7.96 -11.31
CA THR A 216 16.79 -8.12 -12.38
C THR A 216 15.93 -9.35 -12.13
N TRP A 217 14.61 -9.16 -12.07
CA TRP A 217 13.66 -10.25 -11.84
C TRP A 217 13.82 -11.39 -12.87
N PRO A 218 13.80 -12.68 -12.45
CA PRO A 218 13.59 -13.19 -11.09
C PRO A 218 14.87 -13.34 -10.24
N ASN A 219 16.02 -12.86 -10.71
CA ASN A 219 17.29 -12.99 -9.99
C ASN A 219 17.42 -11.87 -8.94
N VAL A 220 16.84 -12.12 -7.76
CA VAL A 220 16.85 -11.18 -6.64
C VAL A 220 18.03 -11.43 -5.71
N ALA A 221 18.91 -10.44 -5.60
CA ALA A 221 19.98 -10.36 -4.62
C ALA A 221 20.26 -8.88 -4.32
N ALA A 222 20.22 -8.50 -3.04
CA ALA A 222 20.51 -7.12 -2.66
C ALA A 222 21.94 -6.73 -3.07
N SER A 223 22.07 -5.59 -3.75
CA SER A 223 23.36 -4.89 -3.87
C SER A 223 23.94 -4.67 -2.47
N THR A 224 25.27 -4.67 -2.37
CA THR A 224 25.97 -4.27 -1.13
C THR A 224 26.10 -2.76 -0.99
N THR A 225 25.78 -2.01 -2.04
CA THR A 225 25.86 -0.54 -2.08
C THR A 225 24.46 0.07 -2.14
N PRO A 226 24.08 0.95 -1.20
CA PRO A 226 22.81 1.66 -1.26
C PRO A 226 22.79 2.63 -2.44
N LEU A 227 21.62 2.78 -3.08
CA LEU A 227 21.40 3.78 -4.12
C LEU A 227 21.26 5.17 -3.50
N PHE A 228 20.40 5.29 -2.50
CA PHE A 228 20.21 6.52 -1.74
C PHE A 228 19.60 6.23 -0.36
N PRO A 229 19.87 7.10 0.63
CA PRO A 229 19.22 6.99 1.93
C PRO A 229 17.80 7.59 1.86
N VAL A 230 16.82 6.91 2.46
CA VAL A 230 15.43 7.40 2.54
C VAL A 230 15.36 8.62 3.46
N VAL A 231 16.11 8.58 4.56
CA VAL A 231 16.32 9.74 5.44
C VAL A 231 17.40 10.62 4.83
N GLU A 232 17.14 11.93 4.77
CA GLU A 232 18.11 12.86 4.19
C GLU A 232 19.48 12.81 4.91
N PRO A 233 20.58 13.15 4.21
CA PRO A 233 21.89 13.22 4.85
C PRO A 233 21.88 14.14 6.09
N ASN A 234 22.39 13.64 7.22
CA ASN A 234 22.31 14.30 8.54
C ASN A 234 20.89 14.51 9.09
N GLY A 235 19.92 13.75 8.57
CA GLY A 235 18.54 13.77 9.02
C GLY A 235 18.31 13.12 10.39
N PRO A 236 17.04 13.11 10.84
CA PRO A 236 16.64 12.60 12.14
C PRO A 236 16.93 11.11 12.31
N GLN A 237 17.55 10.75 13.44
CA GLN A 237 17.85 9.34 13.77
C GLN A 237 16.59 8.56 14.19
N ASP A 238 15.61 9.27 14.76
CA ASP A 238 14.30 8.79 15.21
C ASP A 238 13.27 8.69 14.08
N ALA A 239 13.68 8.79 12.82
CA ALA A 239 12.79 8.66 11.68
C ALA A 239 12.22 7.24 11.53
N PHE A 240 10.92 7.15 11.30
CA PHE A 240 10.20 5.95 10.90
C PHE A 240 10.06 5.95 9.37
N VAL A 241 10.69 4.99 8.71
CA VAL A 241 10.58 4.85 7.26
C VAL A 241 9.16 4.42 6.91
N SER A 242 8.54 5.13 5.98
CA SER A 242 7.20 4.82 5.51
C SER A 242 7.25 3.54 4.68
N ASN A 243 6.24 2.67 4.83
CA ASN A 243 6.28 1.35 4.23
C ASN A 243 5.80 1.34 2.76
N TYR A 244 6.43 2.14 1.92
CA TYR A 244 6.20 2.15 0.48
C TYR A 244 7.50 2.46 -0.29
N LEU A 245 7.52 1.98 -1.53
CA LEU A 245 8.48 2.40 -2.55
C LEU A 245 7.72 2.48 -3.88
N ALA A 246 7.76 3.64 -4.52
CA ALA A 246 7.06 3.88 -5.78
C ALA A 246 8.06 4.23 -6.89
N SER A 247 7.68 3.98 -8.15
CA SER A 247 8.47 4.37 -9.33
C SER A 247 7.60 5.04 -10.39
N ASP A 248 8.12 6.13 -10.99
CA ASP A 248 7.56 6.75 -12.21
C ASP A 248 8.16 6.16 -13.50
N GLY A 249 9.06 5.18 -13.37
CA GLY A 249 9.81 4.57 -14.47
C GLY A 249 11.26 5.03 -14.58
N VAL A 250 11.58 6.25 -14.12
CA VAL A 250 12.95 6.81 -14.15
C VAL A 250 13.39 7.37 -12.80
N ARG A 251 12.49 7.44 -11.83
CA ARG A 251 12.73 7.88 -10.46
C ARG A 251 12.06 6.95 -9.48
N LEU A 252 12.63 6.89 -8.28
CA LEU A 252 12.11 6.18 -7.13
C LEU A 252 11.68 7.18 -6.07
N VAL A 253 10.58 6.88 -5.38
CA VAL A 253 10.09 7.65 -4.23
C VAL A 253 9.89 6.75 -3.02
N ALA A 254 10.54 7.13 -1.93
CA ALA A 254 10.35 6.60 -0.60
C ALA A 254 10.17 7.77 0.39
N GLY A 255 9.72 7.50 1.61
CA GLY A 255 9.55 8.56 2.60
C GLY A 255 9.77 8.09 4.01
N TYR A 256 9.80 9.05 4.92
CA TYR A 256 9.82 8.80 6.35
C TYR A 256 8.97 9.84 7.08
N THR A 257 8.56 9.48 8.29
CA THR A 257 7.87 10.35 9.25
C THR A 257 8.55 10.29 10.61
N ARG A 258 8.15 11.19 11.51
CA ARG A 258 8.57 11.26 12.91
C ARG A 258 7.34 11.18 13.81
N ALA A 259 7.53 11.10 15.12
CA ALA A 259 6.44 11.00 16.09
C ALA A 259 5.44 12.17 16.03
N ASP A 260 5.88 13.37 15.61
CA ASP A 260 5.05 14.56 15.40
C ASP A 260 4.40 14.62 14.00
N LEU A 261 4.50 13.52 13.23
CA LEU A 261 4.09 13.36 11.84
C LEU A 261 4.88 14.21 10.84
N SER A 262 5.84 15.03 11.27
CA SER A 262 6.77 15.68 10.33
C SER A 262 7.60 14.63 9.61
N GLY A 263 8.06 14.92 8.41
CA GLY A 263 8.70 13.93 7.57
C GLY A 263 9.11 14.49 6.23
N LYS A 264 9.74 13.64 5.42
CA LYS A 264 10.11 13.98 4.04
C LYS A 264 9.84 12.81 3.11
N VAL A 265 9.67 13.14 1.84
CA VAL A 265 9.80 12.20 0.71
C VAL A 265 11.13 12.42 0.02
N ALA A 266 11.81 11.32 -0.28
CA ALA A 266 13.04 11.28 -1.06
C ALA A 266 12.69 10.86 -2.50
N VAL A 267 12.97 11.72 -3.46
CA VAL A 267 12.85 11.44 -4.90
C VAL A 267 14.26 11.20 -5.43
N HIS A 268 14.52 10.01 -5.95
CA HIS A 268 15.82 9.65 -6.51
C HIS A 268 15.70 9.36 -7.99
N ASP A 269 16.46 10.07 -8.82
CA ASP A 269 16.51 9.89 -10.26
C ASP A 269 17.56 8.82 -10.59
N THR A 270 17.12 7.68 -11.14
CA THR A 270 17.98 6.51 -11.37
C THR A 270 18.94 6.69 -12.54
N VAL A 271 18.71 7.70 -13.38
CA VAL A 271 19.54 8.01 -14.56
C VAL A 271 20.67 8.96 -14.16
N THR A 272 20.35 10.02 -13.41
CA THR A 272 21.33 11.04 -12.98
C THR A 272 21.98 10.73 -11.64
N ASN A 273 21.44 9.75 -10.90
CA ASN A 273 21.86 9.38 -9.54
C ASN A 273 21.76 10.56 -8.54
N ALA A 274 20.78 11.44 -8.74
CA ALA A 274 20.53 12.59 -7.89
C ALA A 274 19.31 12.36 -6.99
N SER A 275 19.40 12.81 -5.74
CA SER A 275 18.29 12.74 -4.77
C SER A 275 17.83 14.12 -4.34
N THR A 276 16.53 14.31 -4.28
CA THR A 276 15.85 15.51 -3.78
C THR A 276 14.93 15.14 -2.64
N TYR A 277 14.94 15.91 -1.56
CA TYR A 277 14.11 15.66 -0.38
C TYR A 277 13.11 16.81 -0.20
N LEU A 278 11.82 16.48 -0.10
CA LEU A 278 10.74 17.45 0.09
C LEU A 278 10.02 17.20 1.41
N SER A 279 9.68 18.27 2.12
CA SER A 279 8.88 18.18 3.34
C SER A 279 7.52 17.57 3.03
N ALA A 280 7.15 16.51 3.76
CA ALA A 280 5.92 15.76 3.52
C ALA A 280 5.38 15.20 4.85
N LYS A 281 4.39 15.90 5.43
CA LYS A 281 3.83 15.54 6.73
C LYS A 281 2.92 14.32 6.59
N GLY A 282 3.09 13.32 7.45
CA GLY A 282 2.25 12.12 7.51
C GLY A 282 2.21 11.32 6.20
N ASN A 283 3.28 11.35 5.40
CA ASN A 283 3.33 10.61 4.14
C ASN A 283 3.19 9.09 4.40
N PHE A 284 2.09 8.51 3.92
CA PHE A 284 1.66 7.16 4.32
C PHE A 284 1.78 6.14 3.18
N SER A 285 1.38 6.51 1.97
CA SER A 285 1.48 5.66 0.78
C SER A 285 1.81 6.50 -0.46
N ALA A 286 2.37 5.87 -1.47
CA ALA A 286 2.71 6.52 -2.73
C ALA A 286 2.47 5.59 -3.92
N VAL A 287 2.11 6.17 -5.05
CA VAL A 287 2.14 5.48 -6.34
C VAL A 287 2.75 6.39 -7.40
N GLY A 288 3.50 5.81 -8.33
CA GLY A 288 4.10 6.54 -9.45
C GLY A 288 3.23 6.48 -10.70
N LEU A 289 3.11 7.61 -11.36
CA LEU A 289 2.57 7.81 -12.71
C LEU A 289 3.72 8.24 -13.61
N ASP A 290 3.53 8.24 -14.93
CA ASP A 290 4.54 8.82 -15.83
C ASP A 290 4.75 10.32 -15.50
N GLY A 291 5.96 10.64 -15.01
CA GLY A 291 6.36 12.00 -14.65
C GLY A 291 5.72 12.59 -13.38
N ALA A 292 5.05 11.79 -12.54
CA ALA A 292 4.47 12.25 -11.30
C ALA A 292 4.36 11.16 -10.23
N PHE A 293 4.24 11.58 -8.96
CA PHE A 293 3.88 10.70 -7.84
C PHE A 293 2.62 11.20 -7.17
N LEU A 294 1.76 10.27 -6.76
CA LEU A 294 0.58 10.55 -5.94
C LEU A 294 0.86 10.09 -4.51
N LEU A 295 0.97 11.06 -3.61
CA LEU A 295 1.36 10.88 -2.22
C LEU A 295 0.14 11.03 -1.32
N ASN A 296 -0.20 9.99 -0.58
CA ASN A 296 -1.19 10.09 0.48
C ASN A 296 -0.54 10.65 1.74
N GLY A 297 -1.06 11.75 2.28
CA GLY A 297 -0.44 12.40 3.45
C GLY A 297 -1.26 13.56 3.99
N LEU A 298 -0.62 14.36 4.84
CA LEU A 298 -1.22 15.50 5.54
C LEU A 298 -0.75 16.87 5.03
N ALA A 299 0.41 16.92 4.37
CA ALA A 299 0.94 18.10 3.71
C ALA A 299 2.08 17.72 2.76
N LEU A 300 2.30 18.53 1.73
CA LEU A 300 3.46 18.45 0.86
C LEU A 300 4.05 19.85 0.64
N GLU A 301 5.37 19.96 0.69
CA GLU A 301 6.12 21.20 0.49
C GLU A 301 5.70 21.89 -0.81
N GLY A 302 5.31 23.16 -0.71
CA GLY A 302 4.82 23.97 -1.83
C GLY A 302 3.30 24.01 -1.98
N VAL A 303 2.54 23.23 -1.20
CA VAL A 303 1.08 23.31 -1.14
C VAL A 303 0.65 24.03 0.14
N SER A 304 -0.09 25.13 0.00
CA SER A 304 -0.56 25.95 1.14
C SER A 304 -1.65 25.26 1.96
N GLU A 305 -2.43 24.38 1.33
CA GLU A 305 -3.55 23.67 1.91
C GLU A 305 -3.07 22.39 2.62
N THR A 306 -3.32 22.31 3.93
CA THR A 306 -2.96 21.16 4.75
C THR A 306 -4.18 20.30 5.09
N GLY A 307 -3.97 19.02 5.33
CA GLY A 307 -4.99 18.05 5.73
C GLY A 307 -4.78 16.71 5.04
N SER A 308 -5.50 15.69 5.50
CA SER A 308 -5.51 14.38 4.85
C SER A 308 -6.00 14.52 3.41
N ALA A 309 -5.14 14.22 2.45
CA ALA A 309 -5.41 14.34 1.03
C ALA A 309 -4.46 13.45 0.21
N VAL A 310 -4.72 13.38 -1.10
CA VAL A 310 -3.73 12.92 -2.08
C VAL A 310 -3.07 14.14 -2.71
N TYR A 311 -1.76 14.24 -2.57
CA TYR A 311 -0.92 15.28 -3.14
C TYR A 311 -0.22 14.76 -4.40
N ALA A 312 -0.22 15.56 -5.45
CA ALA A 312 0.55 15.28 -6.65
C ALA A 312 1.92 15.97 -6.59
N LEU A 313 2.96 15.21 -6.91
CA LEU A 313 4.33 15.67 -7.08
C LEU A 313 4.75 15.42 -8.53
N LYS A 314 4.75 16.46 -9.36
CA LYS A 314 5.18 16.40 -10.76
C LYS A 314 6.69 16.58 -10.85
N THR A 315 7.36 15.56 -11.39
CA THR A 315 8.83 15.41 -11.34
C THR A 315 9.55 15.82 -12.63
N GLN A 316 8.80 16.26 -13.64
CA GLN A 316 9.34 16.66 -14.95
C GLN A 316 9.95 18.07 -14.98
N SER A 317 9.73 18.89 -13.96
CA SER A 317 10.30 20.24 -13.83
C SER A 317 11.28 20.33 -12.66
N THR A 318 12.20 21.29 -12.70
CA THR A 318 13.05 21.64 -11.54
C THR A 318 12.92 23.13 -11.27
N PRO A 319 12.41 23.57 -10.11
CA PRO A 319 11.91 22.74 -9.00
C PRO A 319 10.68 21.90 -9.40
N PHE A 320 10.40 20.84 -8.65
CA PHE A 320 9.20 20.03 -8.84
C PHE A 320 7.95 20.87 -8.64
N SER A 321 6.89 20.55 -9.39
CA SER A 321 5.59 21.20 -9.22
C SER A 321 4.71 20.32 -8.35
N VAL A 322 4.06 20.92 -7.35
CA VAL A 322 3.20 20.22 -6.42
C VAL A 322 1.79 20.79 -6.42
N SER A 323 0.79 19.94 -6.15
CA SER A 323 -0.59 20.37 -5.97
C SER A 323 -1.35 19.37 -5.10
N ARG A 324 -2.48 19.80 -4.54
CA ARG A 324 -3.46 18.87 -3.96
C ARG A 324 -4.29 18.27 -5.10
N LEU A 325 -4.23 16.95 -5.28
CA LEU A 325 -4.95 16.27 -6.36
C LEU A 325 -6.35 15.85 -5.93
N ALA A 326 -6.53 15.33 -4.72
CA ALA A 326 -7.84 14.85 -4.27
C ALA A 326 -8.10 15.18 -2.81
N THR A 327 -9.36 15.51 -2.51
CA THR A 327 -9.88 15.66 -1.14
C THR A 327 -10.74 14.47 -0.75
N PHE A 328 -10.72 14.12 0.53
CA PHE A 328 -11.51 13.00 1.04
C PHE A 328 -12.95 13.42 1.36
N PRO A 329 -13.96 12.54 1.16
CA PRO A 329 -15.38 12.85 1.36
C PRO A 329 -15.77 13.11 2.83
N VAL A 330 -14.86 12.85 3.77
CA VAL A 330 -15.12 12.94 5.21
C VAL A 330 -14.13 13.88 5.88
N ALA A 331 -14.66 14.74 6.76
CA ALA A 331 -13.88 15.78 7.43
C ALA A 331 -12.81 15.23 8.40
N GLN A 332 -13.09 14.09 9.05
CA GLN A 332 -12.14 13.37 9.89
C GLN A 332 -11.65 12.14 9.13
N SER A 333 -10.63 12.35 8.31
CA SER A 333 -9.95 11.29 7.59
C SER A 333 -8.48 11.23 8.00
N ALA A 334 -7.91 10.04 7.98
CA ALA A 334 -6.48 9.81 7.96
C ALA A 334 -6.06 9.27 6.59
N SER A 335 -4.75 9.25 6.36
CA SER A 335 -4.18 8.74 5.12
C SER A 335 -4.48 7.26 4.91
N GLY A 336 -4.58 6.84 3.64
CA GLY A 336 -4.86 5.46 3.24
C GLY A 336 -3.97 4.99 2.09
N PHE A 337 -4.34 3.86 1.47
CA PHE A 337 -3.53 3.20 0.45
C PHE A 337 -3.83 3.72 -0.96
N ASN A 338 -2.78 3.89 -1.76
CA ASN A 338 -2.88 4.23 -3.17
C ASN A 338 -2.38 3.06 -4.03
N ALA A 339 -2.95 2.87 -5.22
CA ALA A 339 -2.47 1.92 -6.22
C ALA A 339 -2.69 2.44 -7.65
N LEU A 340 -2.02 1.83 -8.63
CA LEU A 340 -2.16 2.13 -10.05
C LEU A 340 -2.24 0.83 -10.82
N THR A 341 -3.27 0.70 -11.65
CA THR A 341 -3.48 -0.44 -12.53
C THR A 341 -2.77 -0.26 -13.89
N THR A 342 -2.65 -1.33 -14.67
CA THR A 342 -2.01 -1.25 -16.00
C THR A 342 -2.81 -0.45 -17.03
N ASN A 343 -4.14 -0.44 -16.90
CA ASN A 343 -5.03 0.47 -17.65
C ASN A 343 -5.10 1.89 -17.06
N LYS A 344 -4.12 2.26 -16.23
CA LYS A 344 -3.89 3.60 -15.69
C LYS A 344 -4.98 4.15 -14.77
N ILE A 345 -5.88 3.30 -14.27
CA ILE A 345 -6.83 3.71 -13.24
C ILE A 345 -6.05 3.84 -11.92
N VAL A 346 -6.16 5.00 -11.28
CA VAL A 346 -5.60 5.20 -9.94
C VAL A 346 -6.63 4.80 -8.90
N VAL A 347 -6.18 4.09 -7.87
CA VAL A 347 -6.97 3.82 -6.67
C VAL A 347 -6.45 4.74 -5.58
N LEU A 348 -7.34 5.59 -5.06
CA LEU A 348 -7.03 6.59 -4.04
C LEU A 348 -7.78 6.25 -2.77
N GLY A 349 -7.03 6.07 -1.68
CA GLY A 349 -7.58 5.59 -0.42
C GLY A 349 -7.53 6.60 0.72
N TYR A 350 -8.39 6.42 1.72
CA TYR A 350 -8.33 7.13 2.99
C TYR A 350 -8.88 6.26 4.12
N TYR A 351 -8.59 6.64 5.36
CA TYR A 351 -9.20 6.02 6.53
C TYR A 351 -10.22 6.97 7.15
N GLY A 352 -11.50 6.55 7.20
CA GLY A 352 -12.61 7.33 7.76
C GLY A 352 -13.42 6.51 8.77
N GLY A 353 -12.75 5.74 9.63
CA GLY A 353 -13.33 4.68 10.47
C GLY A 353 -13.16 3.28 9.86
N ASN A 354 -13.08 3.21 8.53
CA ASN A 354 -12.62 2.07 7.75
C ASN A 354 -11.62 2.56 6.69
N ASN A 355 -10.79 1.67 6.16
CA ASN A 355 -10.05 1.95 4.93
C ASN A 355 -11.02 1.94 3.75
N VAL A 356 -11.11 3.07 3.05
CA VAL A 356 -11.96 3.26 1.90
C VAL A 356 -11.09 3.48 0.67
N LEU A 357 -11.42 2.81 -0.44
CA LEU A 357 -10.72 2.97 -1.72
C LEU A 357 -11.69 3.45 -2.79
N HIS A 358 -11.30 4.48 -3.53
CA HIS A 358 -12.01 4.99 -4.71
C HIS A 358 -11.17 4.74 -5.96
N ALA A 359 -11.81 4.34 -7.05
CA ALA A 359 -11.17 4.23 -8.35
C ALA A 359 -11.41 5.50 -9.17
N VAL A 360 -10.37 6.01 -9.83
CA VAL A 360 -10.42 7.23 -10.64
C VAL A 360 -9.76 6.97 -11.99
N SER A 361 -10.50 7.20 -13.07
CA SER A 361 -10.00 6.98 -14.43
C SER A 361 -8.98 8.04 -14.87
N PRO A 362 -8.12 7.73 -15.85
CA PRO A 362 -7.24 8.72 -16.49
C PRO A 362 -7.96 9.99 -16.96
N GLU A 363 -9.13 9.83 -17.58
CA GLU A 363 -9.91 10.96 -18.11
C GLU A 363 -10.44 11.87 -17.00
N THR A 364 -10.52 11.39 -15.76
CA THR A 364 -10.93 12.17 -14.59
C THR A 364 -9.73 12.82 -13.89
N TYR A 365 -8.66 12.08 -13.58
CA TYR A 365 -7.54 12.64 -12.81
C TYR A 365 -6.51 13.41 -13.66
N ALA A 366 -6.30 13.06 -14.93
CA ALA A 366 -5.24 13.67 -15.74
C ALA A 366 -5.46 15.17 -15.98
N PRO A 367 -6.69 15.65 -16.28
CA PRO A 367 -6.94 17.09 -16.37
C PRO A 367 -6.67 17.82 -15.05
N ALA A 368 -7.05 17.23 -13.91
CA ALA A 368 -6.82 17.79 -12.59
C ALA A 368 -5.32 17.87 -12.25
N LEU A 369 -4.58 16.80 -12.55
CA LEU A 369 -3.13 16.73 -12.38
C LEU A 369 -2.39 17.77 -13.24
N ALA A 370 -2.80 17.92 -14.49
CA ALA A 370 -2.23 18.90 -15.42
C ALA A 370 -2.49 20.33 -14.93
N ALA A 371 -3.73 20.65 -14.58
CA ALA A 371 -4.16 21.96 -14.11
C ALA A 371 -3.69 22.30 -12.69
N GLY A 372 -3.30 21.30 -11.89
CA GLY A 372 -2.97 21.47 -10.48
C GLY A 372 -4.21 21.74 -9.61
N THR A 373 -5.37 21.21 -10.02
CA THR A 373 -6.64 21.36 -9.30
C THR A 373 -6.99 20.08 -8.52
N SER A 374 -7.87 20.21 -7.53
CA SER A 374 -8.37 19.06 -6.76
C SER A 374 -9.61 18.44 -7.39
N LEU A 375 -9.70 17.12 -7.34
CA LEU A 375 -10.90 16.33 -7.62
C LEU A 375 -11.61 15.96 -6.30
N ASP A 376 -12.93 15.78 -6.39
CA ASP A 376 -13.77 15.30 -5.30
C ASP A 376 -13.99 13.79 -5.44
N LEU A 377 -13.63 13.02 -4.41
CA LEU A 377 -13.84 11.56 -4.40
C LEU A 377 -15.29 11.16 -4.09
N ALA A 378 -16.15 12.11 -3.71
CA ALA A 378 -17.58 11.87 -3.61
C ALA A 378 -18.29 11.95 -4.98
N ASP A 379 -17.58 12.30 -6.05
CA ASP A 379 -18.14 12.39 -7.40
C ASP A 379 -18.64 11.03 -7.91
N THR A 380 -19.68 11.04 -8.74
CA THR A 380 -20.27 9.82 -9.30
C THR A 380 -19.32 9.06 -10.23
N ASN A 381 -18.31 9.73 -10.79
CA ASN A 381 -17.29 9.12 -11.64
C ASN A 381 -16.14 8.49 -10.84
N THR A 382 -16.11 8.67 -9.52
CA THR A 382 -15.08 8.13 -8.63
C THR A 382 -15.68 7.08 -7.68
N PRO A 383 -16.11 5.91 -8.19
CA PRO A 383 -16.82 4.93 -7.37
C PRO A 383 -15.96 4.43 -6.22
N ARG A 384 -16.61 4.26 -5.07
CA ARG A 384 -16.04 3.51 -3.94
C ARG A 384 -16.00 2.03 -4.30
N ILE A 385 -14.80 1.45 -4.36
CA ILE A 385 -14.58 0.05 -4.74
C ILE A 385 -14.33 -0.86 -3.53
N TYR A 386 -13.95 -0.29 -2.40
CA TYR A 386 -13.69 -1.04 -1.17
C TYR A 386 -13.97 -0.20 0.07
N ALA A 387 -14.44 -0.85 1.13
CA ALA A 387 -14.51 -0.30 2.48
C ALA A 387 -14.34 -1.43 3.50
N GLY A 388 -13.31 -1.36 4.36
CA GLY A 388 -13.06 -2.39 5.38
C GLY A 388 -11.97 -1.99 6.38
N SER A 389 -11.99 -2.60 7.57
CA SER A 389 -11.00 -2.37 8.63
C SER A 389 -9.78 -3.29 8.52
N ASP A 390 -9.84 -4.27 7.64
CA ASP A 390 -8.90 -5.38 7.44
C ASP A 390 -7.81 -5.11 6.38
N LEU A 391 -7.77 -3.93 5.75
CA LEU A 391 -6.82 -3.63 4.68
C LEU A 391 -5.43 -3.23 5.21
N PHE A 392 -4.38 -3.94 4.73
CA PHE A 392 -2.98 -3.62 5.03
C PHE A 392 -2.21 -3.03 3.87
N TYR A 393 -2.50 -3.41 2.62
CA TYR A 393 -1.86 -2.84 1.43
C TYR A 393 -2.78 -2.92 0.22
N ALA A 394 -2.57 -2.00 -0.73
CA ALA A 394 -3.12 -2.07 -2.07
C ALA A 394 -1.99 -1.95 -3.10
N ALA A 395 -2.06 -2.74 -4.18
CA ALA A 395 -1.10 -2.70 -5.27
C ALA A 395 -1.80 -2.94 -6.62
N GLY A 396 -1.23 -2.43 -7.71
CA GLY A 396 -1.70 -2.77 -9.05
C GLY A 396 -1.52 -4.26 -9.34
N PHE A 397 -2.51 -4.87 -9.99
CA PHE A 397 -2.44 -6.25 -10.49
C PHE A 397 -3.20 -6.36 -11.82
N GLY A 398 -2.47 -6.09 -12.90
CA GLY A 398 -3.03 -5.92 -14.24
C GLY A 398 -4.04 -4.77 -14.28
N ALA A 399 -5.13 -4.97 -15.03
CA ALA A 399 -6.29 -4.07 -15.05
C ALA A 399 -7.14 -4.17 -13.77
N GLY A 400 -6.52 -4.22 -12.60
CA GLY A 400 -7.19 -4.36 -11.31
C GLY A 400 -6.27 -4.01 -10.16
N VAL A 401 -6.82 -4.02 -8.95
CA VAL A 401 -6.10 -3.74 -7.71
C VAL A 401 -6.10 -4.98 -6.83
N ALA A 402 -4.93 -5.37 -6.35
CA ALA A 402 -4.76 -6.38 -5.32
C ALA A 402 -4.83 -5.74 -3.93
N LEU A 403 -5.52 -6.40 -3.00
CA LEU A 403 -5.72 -6.00 -1.62
C LEU A 403 -5.13 -7.08 -0.72
N HIS A 404 -4.20 -6.72 0.17
CA HIS A 404 -3.75 -7.59 1.26
C HIS A 404 -4.63 -7.30 2.46
N ARG A 405 -5.39 -8.32 2.87
CA ARG A 405 -6.34 -8.23 3.97
C ARG A 405 -5.92 -9.11 5.13
N GLY A 406 -6.22 -8.66 6.34
CA GLY A 406 -5.67 -9.25 7.54
C GLY A 406 -6.22 -8.66 8.83
N SER A 407 -5.65 -9.08 9.94
CA SER A 407 -5.91 -8.56 11.27
C SER A 407 -4.61 -8.44 12.04
N TYR A 408 -4.61 -7.70 13.15
CA TYR A 408 -3.46 -7.67 14.04
C TYR A 408 -3.60 -8.69 15.16
N SER A 409 -2.49 -9.33 15.54
CA SER A 409 -2.41 -10.07 16.80
C SER A 409 -2.44 -9.11 17.99
N GLU A 410 -2.55 -9.63 19.21
CA GLU A 410 -2.43 -8.83 20.43
C GLU A 410 -1.06 -8.12 20.55
N SER A 411 -0.03 -8.68 19.90
CA SER A 411 1.31 -8.09 19.83
C SER A 411 1.51 -7.17 18.62
N TYR A 412 0.44 -6.79 17.92
CA TYR A 412 0.45 -5.96 16.72
C TYR A 412 1.20 -6.58 15.53
N GLU A 413 1.29 -7.90 15.47
CA GLU A 413 1.80 -8.59 14.27
C GLU A 413 0.70 -8.69 13.21
N GLN A 414 1.05 -8.45 11.95
CA GLN A 414 0.10 -8.59 10.84
C GLN A 414 -0.16 -10.07 10.56
N LEU A 415 -1.41 -10.48 10.74
CA LEU A 415 -1.93 -11.80 10.41
C LEU A 415 -2.63 -11.69 9.06
N THR A 416 -2.15 -12.45 8.08
CA THR A 416 -2.75 -12.46 6.74
C THR A 416 -4.02 -13.31 6.74
N HIS A 417 -5.11 -12.75 6.20
CA HIS A 417 -6.32 -13.53 5.87
C HIS A 417 -6.27 -13.96 4.41
N ASP A 418 -6.08 -12.99 3.51
CA ASP A 418 -6.04 -13.22 2.08
C ASP A 418 -5.32 -12.12 1.31
N VAL A 419 -4.98 -12.44 0.06
CA VAL A 419 -4.79 -11.45 -1.00
C VAL A 419 -5.97 -11.59 -1.94
N SER A 420 -6.69 -10.51 -2.17
CA SER A 420 -7.84 -10.45 -3.10
C SER A 420 -7.60 -9.46 -4.22
N ARG A 421 -8.39 -9.54 -5.30
CA ARG A 421 -8.29 -8.66 -6.46
C ARG A 421 -9.67 -8.12 -6.86
N ILE A 422 -9.73 -6.82 -7.15
CA ILE A 422 -10.87 -6.16 -7.78
C ILE A 422 -10.45 -5.78 -9.20
N ALA A 423 -11.15 -6.30 -10.22
CA ALA A 423 -10.93 -5.89 -11.60
C ALA A 423 -11.52 -4.48 -11.83
N LEU A 424 -10.80 -3.63 -12.56
CA LEU A 424 -11.19 -2.25 -12.83
C LEU A 424 -11.14 -1.98 -14.34
N SER A 425 -12.20 -1.39 -14.89
CA SER A 425 -12.24 -0.96 -16.30
C SER A 425 -12.80 0.46 -16.44
N PRO A 426 -12.38 1.23 -17.44
CA PRO A 426 -13.04 2.49 -17.77
C PRO A 426 -14.54 2.27 -18.03
N ALA A 427 -15.36 3.26 -17.68
CA ALA A 427 -16.80 3.23 -17.86
C ALA A 427 -17.33 4.55 -18.40
N GLY A 428 -18.54 4.50 -18.97
CA GLY A 428 -19.16 5.64 -19.64
C GLY A 428 -18.57 5.88 -21.03
N SER A 429 -19.33 6.54 -21.89
CA SER A 429 -18.89 6.87 -23.26
C SER A 429 -17.76 7.91 -23.29
N ASP A 430 -17.60 8.68 -22.22
CA ASP A 430 -16.53 9.68 -22.04
C ASP A 430 -15.31 9.11 -21.28
N GLY A 431 -15.38 7.85 -20.83
CA GLY A 431 -14.31 7.18 -20.09
C GLY A 431 -14.05 7.74 -18.68
N LYS A 432 -14.87 8.66 -18.18
CA LYS A 432 -14.66 9.30 -16.88
C LYS A 432 -15.00 8.38 -15.72
N GLY A 433 -15.99 7.52 -15.89
CA GLY A 433 -16.36 6.54 -14.88
C GLY A 433 -15.38 5.37 -14.79
N VAL A 434 -15.52 4.58 -13.74
CA VAL A 434 -14.86 3.27 -13.58
C VAL A 434 -15.92 2.22 -13.24
N THR A 435 -15.81 1.04 -13.82
CA THR A 435 -16.54 -0.16 -13.38
C THR A 435 -15.61 -1.02 -12.55
N ALA A 436 -16.07 -1.40 -11.35
CA ALA A 436 -15.40 -2.36 -10.49
C ALA A 436 -16.11 -3.70 -10.56
N GLY A 437 -15.33 -4.78 -10.74
CA GLY A 437 -15.82 -6.14 -10.61
C GLY A 437 -15.91 -6.59 -9.15
N ASP A 438 -16.33 -7.82 -8.94
CA ASP A 438 -16.39 -8.42 -7.61
C ASP A 438 -14.99 -8.58 -7.00
N LEU A 439 -14.94 -8.57 -5.67
CA LEU A 439 -13.75 -8.93 -4.91
C LEU A 439 -13.49 -10.43 -5.03
N LYS A 440 -12.43 -10.81 -5.75
CA LYS A 440 -12.04 -12.21 -5.98
C LYS A 440 -10.80 -12.56 -5.17
N ALA A 441 -10.86 -13.65 -4.41
CA ALA A 441 -9.69 -14.15 -3.70
C ALA A 441 -8.60 -14.62 -4.70
N VAL A 442 -7.35 -14.25 -4.43
CA VAL A 442 -6.14 -14.65 -5.18
C VAL A 442 -5.36 -15.68 -4.38
N LEU A 443 -5.05 -15.35 -3.14
CA LEU A 443 -4.41 -16.22 -2.15
C LEU A 443 -5.32 -16.27 -0.92
N THR A 444 -5.62 -17.45 -0.41
CA THR A 444 -6.37 -17.62 0.85
C THR A 444 -5.56 -18.44 1.84
N GLN A 445 -5.98 -18.44 3.10
CA GLN A 445 -5.36 -19.23 4.14
C GLN A 445 -6.41 -20.09 4.84
N SER A 446 -6.09 -21.36 5.09
CA SER A 446 -6.98 -22.31 5.76
C SER A 446 -6.88 -22.15 7.28
N ASN A 447 -7.59 -21.16 7.84
CA ASN A 447 -7.74 -20.88 9.29
C ASN A 447 -6.44 -21.01 10.11
N ASN A 448 -5.31 -20.58 9.53
CA ASN A 448 -4.01 -20.52 10.19
C ASN A 448 -3.36 -19.18 9.89
N THR A 449 -2.28 -18.86 10.60
CA THR A 449 -1.53 -17.61 10.43
C THR A 449 -0.04 -17.86 10.19
N CYS A 450 0.29 -19.03 9.65
CA CYS A 450 1.67 -19.53 9.55
C CYS A 450 2.49 -18.90 8.42
N THR A 451 1.82 -18.31 7.43
CA THR A 451 2.45 -17.53 6.37
C THR A 451 1.89 -16.13 6.38
N SER A 452 2.77 -15.13 6.33
CA SER A 452 2.40 -13.72 6.27
C SER A 452 2.80 -13.11 4.94
N VAL A 453 1.94 -12.26 4.39
CA VAL A 453 2.30 -11.35 3.30
C VAL A 453 2.98 -10.12 3.90
N VAL A 454 4.17 -9.80 3.40
CA VAL A 454 5.06 -8.78 3.96
C VAL A 454 5.34 -7.63 2.98
N ALA A 455 5.03 -7.81 1.71
CA ALA A 455 5.14 -6.79 0.69
C ALA A 455 4.23 -7.11 -0.50
N MET A 456 3.73 -6.08 -1.18
CA MET A 456 3.10 -6.21 -2.49
C MET A 456 3.56 -5.10 -3.42
N ALA A 457 3.82 -5.43 -4.68
CA ALA A 457 4.12 -4.44 -5.70
C ALA A 457 3.71 -4.92 -7.11
N PRO A 458 3.32 -4.01 -8.01
CA PRO A 458 3.08 -4.36 -9.39
C PRO A 458 4.38 -4.77 -10.11
N LEU A 459 4.24 -5.67 -11.08
CA LEU A 459 5.27 -6.05 -12.06
C LEU A 459 4.60 -6.17 -13.43
N ALA A 460 4.44 -5.02 -14.10
CA ALA A 460 3.59 -4.88 -15.28
C ALA A 460 2.17 -5.44 -15.03
N GLU A 461 1.74 -6.45 -15.79
CA GLU A 461 0.42 -7.09 -15.62
C GLU A 461 0.33 -7.99 -14.39
N ASP A 462 1.46 -8.30 -13.76
CA ASP A 462 1.56 -9.25 -12.66
C ASP A 462 1.68 -8.56 -11.30
N LEU A 463 1.54 -9.38 -10.25
CA LEU A 463 1.73 -8.96 -8.87
C LEU A 463 2.94 -9.69 -8.29
N LEU A 464 3.86 -8.94 -7.68
CA LEU A 464 4.85 -9.48 -6.75
C LEU A 464 4.27 -9.49 -5.34
N VAL A 465 4.21 -10.66 -4.73
CA VAL A 465 3.81 -10.86 -3.34
C VAL A 465 5.02 -11.35 -2.55
N GLY A 466 5.45 -10.58 -1.56
CA GLY A 466 6.41 -11.03 -0.56
C GLY A 466 5.71 -11.89 0.48
N VAL A 467 6.18 -13.12 0.68
CA VAL A 467 5.68 -14.03 1.71
C VAL A 467 6.79 -14.37 2.71
N GLU A 468 6.40 -14.60 3.95
CA GLU A 468 7.25 -15.02 5.06
C GLU A 468 6.60 -16.17 5.81
N ASP A 469 7.37 -17.24 6.03
CA ASP A 469 6.98 -18.38 6.86
C ASP A 469 8.25 -19.03 7.47
N LYS A 470 8.13 -20.26 7.98
CA LYS A 470 9.25 -21.05 8.54
C LYS A 470 10.42 -21.28 7.58
N ASN A 471 10.22 -21.17 6.26
CA ASN A 471 11.24 -21.32 5.22
C ASN A 471 11.90 -19.98 4.86
N GLY A 472 11.53 -18.89 5.53
CA GLY A 472 12.07 -17.55 5.29
C GLY A 472 11.32 -16.78 4.20
N ARG A 473 11.88 -15.62 3.85
CA ARG A 473 11.23 -14.62 2.99
C ARG A 473 11.53 -14.83 1.52
N ARG A 474 10.50 -14.66 0.68
CA ARG A 474 10.59 -14.78 -0.78
C ARG A 474 9.54 -13.92 -1.47
N LEU A 475 9.87 -13.48 -2.69
CA LEU A 475 8.94 -12.84 -3.61
C LEU A 475 8.35 -13.89 -4.54
N VAL A 476 7.05 -13.82 -4.77
CA VAL A 476 6.30 -14.70 -5.66
C VAL A 476 5.60 -13.84 -6.71
N ARG A 477 5.80 -14.15 -7.99
CA ARG A 477 5.09 -13.51 -9.10
C ARG A 477 3.81 -14.26 -9.40
N LEU A 478 2.69 -13.57 -9.27
CA LEU A 478 1.36 -14.06 -9.58
C LEU A 478 0.86 -13.41 -10.86
N HIS A 479 0.30 -14.23 -11.75
CA HIS A 479 -0.38 -13.79 -12.96
C HIS A 479 -1.89 -14.02 -12.81
N ALA A 480 -2.69 -13.04 -13.24
CA ALA A 480 -4.13 -13.20 -13.37
C ALA A 480 -4.42 -13.69 -14.78
N GLU A 481 -5.07 -14.86 -14.90
CA GLU A 481 -5.46 -15.39 -16.20
C GLU A 481 -6.44 -14.43 -16.87
N THR A 482 -6.24 -14.19 -18.16
CA THR A 482 -7.22 -13.40 -18.93
C THR A 482 -8.47 -14.26 -19.11
N PRO A 483 -9.68 -13.73 -18.85
CA PRO A 483 -10.93 -14.48 -19.00
C PRO A 483 -11.13 -15.11 -20.38
#